data_AF-A0A6A1V200-F1
#
_entry.id   AF-A0A6A1V200-F1
#
_cell.length_a   1.000
_cell.length_b   1.000
_cell.length_c   1.000
_cell.angle_alpha   90.00
_cell.angle_beta   90.00
_cell.angle_gamma   90.00
#
_symmetry.space_group_name_H-M   'P 1'
#
loop_
_entity.id
_entity.type
_entity.pdbx_description
1 polymer ?
#
loop_
_entity_poly.entity_id
_entity_poly.type
_entity_poly.pdbx_seq_one_letter_code
_entity_poly.pdbx_strand_id
1 'polypeptide(L)'
;MDTLEIQTPSQNTNAATKLTDPEKHMRIVDGDVDEEELSPIEEVRLTVANTDDPTLPIWTFRMWFLGILSCALLSFLNQFFAYRTEPLVITQITVQVATLPIGRFMASVLPHTKFRIPGFGSRTFSLNPGPFNMKEHVLITIFANAGSAFGSGTPYAVGIVNIIKAFYRRNISFVAGWLLIITTQVLGYGWAGLLRKYVVEPAHMWWPATLVQVSLFRALHEHENQRMSRAKFFIIALICSFSWYLVPGYLFSTLTSISWVCWIFSKSVTAQQIGSGMKGLGLGALTLDWSAVASFLFSPLISPFFSIVNILAGYILIVYIAIPTAYWAFDFYGARRFPIFSSHLFTAQGQIYNISSIVNDKFELDLATYEEQGRIHLSMFFALTYGFGFATIAATLTHVALFYGRYIPN
;
A
#
# COMPACT_ATOMS: atom_id res chain seq x y z
N MET A 1 -11.80 -22.65 -28.23
CA MET A 1 -12.66 -23.14 -27.15
C MET A 1 -11.80 -24.13 -26.41
N ASP A 2 -10.83 -23.58 -25.68
CA ASP A 2 -9.79 -24.32 -24.98
C ASP A 2 -9.98 -24.02 -23.50
N THR A 3 -10.22 -25.08 -22.74
CA THR A 3 -10.51 -25.06 -21.32
C THR A 3 -9.27 -24.66 -20.54
N LEU A 4 -9.37 -23.56 -19.81
CA LEU A 4 -8.46 -23.20 -18.73
C LEU A 4 -8.54 -24.28 -17.65
N GLU A 5 -7.60 -25.21 -17.64
CA GLU A 5 -7.39 -26.13 -16.54
C GLU A 5 -6.82 -25.35 -15.35
N ILE A 6 -7.66 -25.20 -14.32
CA ILE A 6 -7.24 -24.81 -12.98
C ILE A 6 -6.41 -25.97 -12.44
N GLN A 7 -5.09 -25.79 -12.36
CA GLN A 7 -4.21 -26.73 -11.67
C GLN A 7 -4.66 -26.82 -10.20
N THR A 8 -5.31 -27.93 -9.89
CA THR A 8 -5.51 -28.41 -8.52
C THR A 8 -4.24 -29.15 -8.09
N PRO A 9 -3.90 -29.15 -6.79
CA PRO A 9 -2.69 -29.83 -6.34
C PRO A 9 -2.84 -31.33 -6.61
N SER A 10 -1.88 -31.89 -7.35
CA SER A 10 -1.83 -33.32 -7.62
C SER A 10 -1.67 -34.11 -6.32
N GLN A 11 -2.48 -35.16 -6.19
CA GLN A 11 -2.33 -36.17 -5.15
C GLN A 11 -1.04 -36.97 -5.41
N ASN A 12 0.08 -36.54 -4.85
CA ASN A 12 1.21 -37.42 -4.56
C ASN A 12 1.19 -37.75 -3.07
N THR A 13 0.35 -38.73 -2.74
CA THR A 13 0.39 -39.51 -1.50
C THR A 13 1.75 -40.21 -1.44
N ASN A 14 2.74 -39.58 -0.77
CA ASN A 14 3.92 -40.20 -0.12
C ASN A 14 5.01 -39.19 0.32
N ALA A 15 4.75 -37.89 0.32
CA ALA A 15 5.64 -36.93 0.98
C ALA A 15 5.11 -36.62 2.39
N ALA A 16 5.52 -37.42 3.37
CA ALA A 16 5.47 -36.99 4.76
C ALA A 16 6.19 -35.64 4.85
N THR A 17 5.46 -34.58 5.19
CA THR A 17 5.95 -33.22 5.33
C THR A 17 7.02 -33.18 6.42
N LYS A 18 8.28 -33.45 6.06
CA LYS A 18 9.41 -33.08 6.89
C LYS A 18 9.45 -31.56 6.87
N LEU A 19 9.13 -30.97 8.01
CA LEU A 19 9.39 -29.57 8.30
C LEU A 19 10.91 -29.36 8.13
N THR A 20 11.35 -28.90 6.97
CA THR A 20 12.75 -28.58 6.72
C THR A 20 13.07 -27.32 7.50
N ASP A 21 14.04 -27.46 8.39
CA ASP A 21 14.57 -26.39 9.25
C ASP A 21 15.10 -25.24 8.38
N PRO A 22 14.60 -24.00 8.53
CA PRO A 22 15.05 -22.85 7.73
C PRO A 22 16.52 -22.46 7.96
N GLU A 23 17.24 -23.10 8.89
CA GLU A 23 18.64 -22.82 9.21
C GLU A 23 19.65 -23.88 8.71
N LYS A 24 19.27 -24.78 7.79
CA LYS A 24 20.20 -25.79 7.28
C LYS A 24 21.29 -25.17 6.38
N HIS A 25 22.54 -25.22 6.85
CA HIS A 25 23.71 -24.66 6.15
C HIS A 25 24.09 -25.47 4.90
N MET A 26 24.46 -24.75 3.83
CA MET A 26 24.71 -25.26 2.48
C MET A 26 25.98 -26.13 2.38
N ARG A 27 25.85 -27.29 1.74
CA ARG A 27 26.98 -28.07 1.18
C ARG A 27 26.89 -27.95 -0.34
N ILE A 28 27.89 -27.31 -0.95
CA ILE A 28 28.02 -27.27 -2.41
C ILE A 28 28.55 -28.64 -2.85
N VAL A 29 27.75 -29.37 -3.62
CA VAL A 29 28.22 -30.52 -4.40
C VAL A 29 27.96 -30.18 -5.87
N ASP A 30 29.04 -29.99 -6.63
CA ASP A 30 29.13 -29.93 -8.09
C ASP A 30 27.96 -29.34 -8.87
N GLY A 31 27.98 -28.00 -9.07
CA GLY A 31 27.50 -27.33 -10.30
C GLY A 31 26.02 -27.33 -10.64
N ASP A 32 25.20 -28.23 -10.08
CA ASP A 32 23.75 -28.27 -10.21
C ASP A 32 23.13 -27.68 -8.95
N VAL A 33 22.35 -26.60 -9.13
CA VAL A 33 21.49 -26.07 -8.06
C VAL A 33 20.43 -27.13 -7.80
N ASP A 34 20.34 -27.63 -6.56
CA ASP A 34 19.33 -28.60 -6.16
C ASP A 34 17.94 -28.07 -6.55
N GLU A 35 17.16 -28.84 -7.31
CA GLU A 35 15.82 -28.41 -7.76
C GLU A 35 14.91 -28.12 -6.56
N GLU A 36 15.19 -28.70 -5.40
CA GLU A 36 14.51 -28.43 -4.13
C GLU A 36 14.83 -27.04 -3.53
N GLU A 37 15.94 -26.41 -3.91
CA GLU A 37 16.33 -25.06 -3.48
C GLU A 37 15.74 -23.95 -4.38
N LEU A 38 15.14 -24.31 -5.52
CA LEU A 38 14.50 -23.35 -6.41
C LEU A 38 13.11 -22.95 -5.90
N SER A 39 12.85 -21.65 -5.89
CA SER A 39 11.49 -21.15 -5.62
C SER A 39 10.50 -21.76 -6.61
N PRO A 40 9.33 -22.26 -6.14
CA PRO A 40 8.27 -22.78 -7.00
C PRO A 40 7.63 -21.69 -7.87
N ILE A 41 7.81 -20.42 -7.51
CA ILE A 41 7.32 -19.25 -8.25
C ILE A 41 8.42 -18.76 -9.19
N GLU A 42 8.13 -18.74 -10.49
CA GLU A 42 9.07 -18.35 -11.54
C GLU A 42 9.56 -16.92 -11.37
N GLU A 43 8.66 -15.98 -11.07
CA GLU A 43 8.99 -14.57 -10.88
C GLU A 43 9.99 -14.36 -9.74
N VAL A 44 9.87 -15.14 -8.66
CA VAL A 44 10.80 -15.12 -7.53
C VAL A 44 12.16 -15.68 -7.97
N ARG A 45 12.19 -16.81 -8.69
CA ARG A 45 13.42 -17.44 -9.19
C ARG A 45 14.21 -16.52 -10.13
N LEU A 46 13.52 -15.72 -10.94
CA LEU A 46 14.17 -14.77 -11.86
C LEU A 46 14.71 -13.51 -11.15
N THR A 47 14.16 -13.17 -9.99
CA THR A 47 14.42 -11.88 -9.32
C THR A 47 15.29 -12.01 -8.07
N VAL A 48 15.17 -13.08 -7.30
CA VAL A 48 15.89 -13.31 -6.04
C VAL A 48 17.09 -14.23 -6.30
N ALA A 49 18.25 -13.89 -5.72
CA ALA A 49 19.41 -14.76 -5.77
C ALA A 49 19.28 -15.87 -4.71
N ASN A 50 19.69 -17.09 -5.06
CA ASN A 50 19.69 -18.23 -4.13
C ASN A 50 20.89 -18.24 -3.17
N THR A 51 21.83 -17.30 -3.34
CA THR A 51 23.08 -17.25 -2.56
C THR A 51 23.07 -16.08 -1.59
N ASP A 52 23.66 -16.29 -0.42
CA ASP A 52 23.86 -15.26 0.60
C ASP A 52 25.30 -15.27 1.15
N ASP A 53 25.83 -14.08 1.46
CA ASP A 53 27.11 -13.93 2.17
C ASP A 53 26.84 -13.52 3.63
N PRO A 54 26.94 -14.46 4.60
CA PRO A 54 26.64 -14.19 6.01
C PRO A 54 27.69 -13.31 6.70
N THR A 55 28.84 -13.04 6.07
CA THR A 55 29.94 -12.28 6.67
C THR A 55 29.77 -10.76 6.58
N LEU A 56 28.86 -10.29 5.72
CA LEU A 56 28.62 -8.87 5.50
C LEU A 56 28.12 -8.17 6.78
N PRO A 57 28.65 -7.00 7.15
CA PRO A 57 28.21 -6.27 8.33
C PRO A 57 26.83 -5.64 8.11
N ILE A 58 25.91 -5.86 9.05
CA ILE A 58 24.50 -5.45 8.92
C ILE A 58 24.14 -4.33 9.92
N TRP A 59 24.58 -4.46 11.17
CA TRP A 59 24.27 -3.55 12.28
C TRP A 59 25.26 -2.39 12.39
N THR A 60 25.32 -1.54 11.37
CA THR A 60 26.29 -0.44 11.32
C THR A 60 25.69 0.88 11.78
N PHE A 61 26.54 1.85 12.13
CA PHE A 61 26.10 3.21 12.44
C PHE A 61 25.29 3.83 11.30
N ARG A 62 25.73 3.63 10.04
CA ARG A 62 25.05 4.16 8.85
C ARG A 62 23.64 3.61 8.72
N MET A 63 23.48 2.30 8.92
CA MET A 63 22.17 1.64 8.86
C MET A 63 21.20 2.28 9.87
N TRP A 64 21.61 2.43 11.13
CA TRP A 64 20.75 3.01 12.16
C TRP A 64 20.44 4.48 11.91
N PHE A 65 21.47 5.27 11.58
CA PHE A 65 21.32 6.70 11.34
C PHE A 65 20.40 6.99 10.14
N LEU A 66 20.70 6.37 8.99
CA LEU A 66 19.90 6.56 7.78
C LEU A 66 18.51 5.92 7.91
N GLY A 67 18.39 4.76 8.56
CA GLY A 67 17.12 4.09 8.79
C GLY A 67 16.17 4.92 9.65
N ILE A 68 16.60 5.35 10.84
CA ILE A 68 15.77 6.16 11.74
C ILE A 68 15.39 7.50 11.09
N LEU A 69 16.36 8.17 10.45
CA LEU A 69 16.09 9.44 9.75
C LEU A 69 15.07 9.25 8.63
N SER A 70 15.21 8.20 7.83
CA SER A 70 14.29 7.88 6.73
C SER A 70 12.90 7.55 7.25
N CYS A 71 12.79 6.78 8.33
CA CYS A 71 11.50 6.48 8.96
C CYS A 71 10.78 7.75 9.42
N ALA A 72 11.46 8.61 10.17
CA ALA A 72 10.89 9.86 10.68
C ALA A 72 10.48 10.82 9.54
N LEU A 73 11.36 11.01 8.56
CA LEU A 73 11.10 11.89 7.42
C LEU A 73 9.92 11.40 6.58
N LEU A 74 9.89 10.09 6.29
CA LEU A 74 8.87 9.52 5.42
C LEU A 74 7.50 9.51 6.10
N SER A 75 7.45 9.26 7.41
CA SER A 75 6.22 9.37 8.21
C SER A 75 5.67 10.80 8.19
N PHE A 76 6.51 11.81 8.40
CA PHE A 76 6.10 13.20 8.33
C PHE A 76 5.59 13.61 6.95
N LEU A 77 6.34 13.30 5.89
CA LEU A 77 5.97 13.69 4.53
C LEU A 77 4.68 13.01 4.07
N ASN A 78 4.52 11.71 4.35
CA ASN A 78 3.29 11.00 3.99
C ASN A 78 2.08 11.52 4.76
N GLN A 79 2.23 11.84 6.05
CA GLN A 79 1.15 12.46 6.81
C GLN A 79 0.74 13.81 6.20
N PHE A 80 1.73 14.62 5.79
CA PHE A 80 1.48 15.91 5.16
C PHE A 80 0.75 15.76 3.83
N PHE A 81 1.19 14.84 2.96
CA PHE A 81 0.58 14.62 1.65
C PHE A 81 -0.78 13.90 1.70
N ALA A 82 -1.10 13.21 2.79
CA ALA A 82 -2.39 12.52 2.97
C ALA A 82 -3.61 13.47 2.96
N TYR A 83 -3.41 14.77 3.20
CA TYR A 83 -4.49 15.77 3.17
C TYR A 83 -4.79 16.33 1.77
N ARG A 84 -4.08 15.87 0.72
CA ARG A 84 -4.41 16.22 -0.67
C ARG A 84 -5.68 15.50 -1.12
N THR A 85 -6.41 16.11 -2.07
CA THR A 85 -7.59 15.49 -2.71
C THR A 85 -7.22 14.15 -3.35
N GLU A 86 -6.14 14.15 -4.14
CA GLU A 86 -5.47 12.95 -4.62
C GLU A 86 -4.25 12.73 -3.72
N PRO A 87 -4.32 11.79 -2.76
CA PRO A 87 -3.24 11.59 -1.81
C PRO A 87 -1.99 11.11 -2.54
N LEU A 88 -0.85 11.66 -2.14
CA LEU A 88 0.46 11.26 -2.65
C LEU A 88 1.17 10.46 -1.56
N VAL A 89 1.54 9.22 -1.89
CA VAL A 89 2.33 8.38 -0.99
C VAL A 89 3.75 8.27 -1.50
N ILE A 90 4.70 8.78 -0.72
CA ILE A 90 6.12 8.55 -0.92
C ILE A 90 6.46 7.19 -0.30
N THR A 91 6.88 6.25 -1.14
CA THR A 91 7.20 4.89 -0.73
C THR A 91 8.68 4.76 -0.34
N GLN A 92 9.03 3.62 0.26
CA GLN A 92 10.40 3.26 0.61
C GLN A 92 11.36 3.19 -0.60
N ILE A 93 10.84 3.12 -1.83
CA ILE A 93 11.65 3.14 -3.07
C ILE A 93 12.47 4.44 -3.16
N THR A 94 11.87 5.58 -2.78
CA THR A 94 12.58 6.87 -2.80
C THR A 94 13.79 6.84 -1.86
N VAL A 95 13.64 6.23 -0.68
CA VAL A 95 14.75 6.04 0.26
C VAL A 95 15.78 5.11 -0.33
N GLN A 96 15.38 3.95 -0.86
CA GLN A 96 16.30 3.00 -1.51
C GLN A 96 17.16 3.65 -2.61
N VAL A 97 16.61 4.56 -3.40
CA VAL A 97 17.38 5.27 -4.44
C VAL A 97 18.32 6.32 -3.80
N ALA A 98 17.81 7.09 -2.84
CA ALA A 98 18.56 8.19 -2.22
C ALA A 98 19.68 7.71 -1.29
N THR A 99 19.48 6.60 -0.56
CA THR A 99 20.45 6.13 0.43
C THR A 99 21.65 5.43 -0.17
N LEU A 100 21.60 5.03 -1.45
CA LEU A 100 22.77 4.46 -2.11
C LEU A 100 23.95 5.44 -2.22
N PRO A 101 23.81 6.62 -2.87
CA PRO A 101 24.92 7.56 -2.96
C PRO A 101 25.31 8.11 -1.57
N ILE A 102 24.33 8.35 -0.68
CA ILE A 102 24.59 8.82 0.68
C ILE A 102 25.37 7.77 1.49
N GLY A 103 24.96 6.51 1.43
CA GLY A 103 25.61 5.39 2.12
C GLY A 103 27.05 5.17 1.62
N ARG A 104 27.26 5.24 0.29
CA ARG A 104 28.61 5.19 -0.31
C ARG A 104 29.48 6.37 0.12
N PHE A 105 28.92 7.58 0.18
CA PHE A 105 29.61 8.77 0.67
C PHE A 105 29.96 8.66 2.16
N MET A 106 29.05 8.19 3.00
CA MET A 106 29.33 7.93 4.42
C MET A 106 30.40 6.83 4.57
N ALA A 107 30.41 5.83 3.70
CA ALA A 107 31.44 4.79 3.71
C ALA A 107 32.82 5.29 3.25
N SER A 108 32.92 6.36 2.46
CA SER A 108 34.21 6.95 2.09
C SER A 108 34.72 7.99 3.10
N VAL A 109 33.81 8.65 3.84
CA VAL A 109 34.17 9.76 4.75
C VAL A 109 34.29 9.31 6.22
N LEU A 110 33.47 8.37 6.68
CA LEU A 110 33.47 7.99 8.10
C LEU A 110 34.76 7.25 8.50
N PRO A 111 35.27 7.47 9.72
CA PRO A 111 36.51 6.86 10.16
C PRO A 111 36.34 5.36 10.40
N HIS A 112 37.33 4.58 9.94
CA HIS A 112 37.45 3.14 10.20
C HIS A 112 38.01 2.80 11.59
N THR A 113 38.19 3.82 12.44
CA THR A 113 38.85 3.67 13.74
C THR A 113 38.01 2.76 14.64
N LYS A 114 38.65 1.71 15.18
CA LYS A 114 38.03 0.80 16.15
C LYS A 114 38.13 1.39 17.54
N PHE A 115 37.00 1.50 18.23
CA PHE A 115 36.93 1.98 19.61
C PHE A 115 36.14 1.02 20.49
N ARG A 116 36.29 1.13 21.81
CA ARG A 116 35.53 0.35 22.79
C ARG A 116 34.59 1.29 23.53
N ILE A 117 33.35 0.86 23.72
CA ILE A 117 32.35 1.62 24.48
C ILE A 117 32.37 1.10 25.92
N PRO A 118 32.63 1.96 26.94
CA PRO A 118 32.54 1.58 28.34
C PRO A 118 31.16 0.97 28.65
N GLY A 119 31.12 -0.21 29.27
CA GLY A 119 29.88 -0.93 29.59
C GLY A 119 29.45 -2.02 28.60
N PHE A 120 30.04 -2.10 27.41
CA PHE A 120 29.77 -3.16 26.41
C PHE A 120 30.82 -4.29 26.37
N GLY A 121 31.61 -4.44 27.44
CA GLY A 121 32.63 -5.48 27.56
C GLY A 121 33.79 -5.33 26.57
N SER A 122 34.29 -6.46 26.07
CA SER A 122 35.45 -6.53 25.14
C SER A 122 35.11 -6.23 23.68
N ARG A 123 33.85 -5.90 23.36
CA ARG A 123 33.42 -5.65 21.98
C ARG A 123 34.04 -4.35 21.44
N THR A 124 34.62 -4.45 20.25
CA THR A 124 35.13 -3.30 19.47
C THR A 124 34.10 -2.85 18.45
N PHE A 125 33.84 -1.55 18.42
CA PHE A 125 32.91 -0.88 17.52
C PHE A 125 33.68 -0.02 16.51
N SER A 126 33.09 0.21 15.34
CA SER A 126 33.59 1.13 14.33
C SER A 126 32.42 1.87 13.71
N LEU A 127 32.58 3.17 13.42
CA LEU A 127 31.59 3.94 12.66
C LEU A 127 31.55 3.50 11.19
N ASN A 128 32.65 2.91 10.69
CA ASN A 128 32.79 2.45 9.34
C ASN A 128 33.45 1.05 9.30
N PRO A 129 32.68 -0.03 9.49
CA PRO A 129 33.22 -1.39 9.54
C PRO A 129 33.64 -1.93 8.16
N GLY A 130 33.25 -1.27 7.07
CA GLY A 130 33.55 -1.69 5.70
C GLY A 130 32.73 -0.93 4.67
N PRO A 131 32.86 -1.30 3.38
CA PRO A 131 32.09 -0.71 2.29
C PRO A 131 30.58 -0.80 2.51
N PHE A 132 29.83 0.16 1.97
CA PHE A 132 28.37 0.13 2.02
C PHE A 132 27.84 -1.05 1.20
N ASN A 133 27.19 -2.00 1.88
CA ASN A 133 26.72 -3.24 1.28
C ASN A 133 25.19 -3.30 1.15
N MET A 134 24.71 -4.27 0.35
CA MET A 134 23.28 -4.43 0.05
C MET A 134 22.44 -4.73 1.30
N LYS A 135 22.97 -5.47 2.30
CA LYS A 135 22.21 -5.82 3.52
C LYS A 135 21.99 -4.60 4.42
N GLU A 136 23.00 -3.76 4.63
CA GLU A 136 22.83 -2.47 5.32
C GLU A 136 21.74 -1.64 4.62
N HIS A 137 21.76 -1.62 3.29
CA HIS A 137 20.81 -0.87 2.49
C HIS A 137 19.38 -1.43 2.58
N VAL A 138 19.20 -2.75 2.53
CA VAL A 138 17.91 -3.41 2.72
C VAL A 138 17.31 -3.06 4.09
N LEU A 139 18.12 -3.06 5.15
CA LEU A 139 17.62 -2.68 6.48
C LEU A 139 17.21 -1.21 6.56
N ILE A 140 17.96 -0.28 5.96
CA ILE A 140 17.56 1.13 5.87
C ILE A 140 16.19 1.27 5.19
N THR A 141 15.96 0.53 4.11
CA THR A 141 14.68 0.53 3.40
C THR A 141 13.55 -0.11 4.21
N ILE A 142 13.83 -1.10 5.07
CA ILE A 142 12.83 -1.66 6.01
C ILE A 142 12.40 -0.60 7.04
N PHE A 143 13.34 0.18 7.58
CA PHE A 143 12.99 1.32 8.45
C PHE A 143 12.13 2.35 7.71
N ALA A 144 12.49 2.67 6.47
CA ALA A 144 11.69 3.55 5.63
C ALA A 144 10.28 3.00 5.40
N ASN A 145 10.15 1.70 5.10
CA ASN A 145 8.86 1.05 4.90
C ASN A 145 7.95 1.16 6.14
N ALA A 146 8.51 1.04 7.34
CA ALA A 146 7.77 1.31 8.58
C ALA A 146 7.29 2.78 8.65
N GLY A 147 8.12 3.73 8.22
CA GLY A 147 7.79 5.14 8.13
C GLY A 147 6.71 5.48 7.09
N SER A 148 6.62 4.74 5.98
CA SER A 148 5.54 4.87 4.98
C SER A 148 4.31 4.01 5.26
N ALA A 149 4.18 3.45 6.49
CA ALA A 149 3.12 2.54 6.89
C ALA A 149 2.87 1.43 5.86
N PHE A 150 3.94 0.73 5.47
CA PHE A 150 3.91 -0.35 4.47
C PHE A 150 3.43 0.08 3.08
N GLY A 151 3.69 1.33 2.71
CA GLY A 151 3.23 1.90 1.45
C GLY A 151 1.78 2.38 1.49
N SER A 152 1.07 2.26 2.62
CA SER A 152 -0.28 2.82 2.78
C SER A 152 -0.31 4.27 3.29
N GLY A 153 0.87 4.87 3.53
CA GLY A 153 1.02 6.27 3.88
C GLY A 153 0.86 6.53 5.39
N THR A 154 -0.30 7.01 5.80
CA THR A 154 -0.58 7.46 7.18
C THR A 154 -1.25 6.37 8.03
N PRO A 155 -0.95 6.27 9.33
CA PRO A 155 -1.77 5.48 10.26
C PRO A 155 -3.23 5.91 10.20
N TYR A 156 -4.16 4.97 9.98
CA TYR A 156 -5.59 5.25 9.86
C TYR A 156 -6.14 5.99 11.10
N ALA A 157 -5.63 5.65 12.28
CA ALA A 157 -6.04 6.21 13.56
C ALA A 157 -5.75 7.72 13.68
N VAL A 158 -4.81 8.27 12.89
CA VAL A 158 -4.62 9.74 12.80
C VAL A 158 -5.87 10.42 12.25
N GLY A 159 -6.65 9.74 11.40
CA GLY A 159 -7.95 10.20 10.92
C GLY A 159 -8.92 10.51 12.06
N ILE A 160 -8.93 9.71 13.13
CA ILE A 160 -9.77 9.95 14.31
C ILE A 160 -9.36 11.25 15.01
N VAL A 161 -8.05 11.46 15.20
CA VAL A 161 -7.51 12.70 15.78
C VAL A 161 -7.86 13.91 14.92
N ASN A 162 -7.77 13.78 13.59
CA ASN A 162 -8.16 14.81 12.64
C ASN A 162 -9.65 15.13 12.72
N ILE A 163 -10.51 14.12 12.82
CA ILE A 163 -11.96 14.30 12.94
C ILE A 163 -12.29 15.11 14.21
N ILE A 164 -11.69 14.77 15.35
CA ILE A 164 -11.90 15.49 16.62
C ILE A 164 -11.48 16.96 16.50
N LYS A 165 -10.29 17.22 15.93
CA LYS A 165 -9.73 18.59 15.84
C LYS A 165 -10.35 19.44 14.73
N ALA A 166 -10.48 18.90 13.53
CA ALA A 166 -10.86 19.65 12.33
C ALA A 166 -12.38 19.72 12.13
N PHE A 167 -13.10 18.64 12.41
CA PHE A 167 -14.55 18.57 12.17
C PHE A 167 -15.35 18.90 13.42
N TYR A 168 -15.02 18.30 14.57
CA TYR A 168 -15.70 18.58 15.83
C TYR A 168 -15.17 19.81 16.57
N ARG A 169 -14.04 20.39 16.13
CA ARG A 169 -13.41 21.56 16.75
C ARG A 169 -13.14 21.37 18.25
N ARG A 170 -12.84 20.13 18.66
CA ARG A 170 -12.49 19.78 20.04
C ARG A 170 -11.00 19.44 20.15
N ASN A 171 -10.49 19.47 21.38
CA ASN A 171 -9.11 19.13 21.67
C ASN A 171 -9.02 17.71 22.23
N ILE A 172 -8.03 16.95 21.74
CA ILE A 172 -7.59 15.69 22.32
C ILE A 172 -6.18 15.88 22.85
N SER A 173 -5.89 15.33 24.04
CA SER A 173 -4.55 15.41 24.61
C SER A 173 -3.57 14.63 23.73
N PHE A 174 -2.31 15.11 23.67
CA PHE A 174 -1.28 14.44 22.90
C PHE A 174 -1.11 12.98 23.32
N VAL A 175 -1.09 12.71 24.64
CA VAL A 175 -0.93 11.36 25.18
C VAL A 175 -2.08 10.45 24.78
N ALA A 176 -3.33 10.91 24.83
CA ALA A 176 -4.47 10.10 24.41
C ALA A 176 -4.42 9.79 22.90
N GLY A 177 -4.12 10.79 22.07
CA GLY A 177 -3.95 10.58 20.62
C GLY A 177 -2.79 9.64 20.30
N TRP A 178 -1.65 9.80 20.98
CA TRP A 178 -0.48 8.95 20.81
C TRP A 178 -0.76 7.49 21.23
N LEU A 179 -1.42 7.28 22.37
CA LEU A 179 -1.84 5.95 22.82
C LEU A 179 -2.83 5.31 21.83
N LEU A 180 -3.79 6.07 21.33
CA LEU A 180 -4.74 5.60 20.31
C LEU A 180 -4.01 5.18 19.03
N ILE A 181 -3.05 5.96 18.55
CA ILE A 181 -2.29 5.62 17.33
C ILE A 181 -1.39 4.41 17.57
N ILE A 182 -0.60 4.40 18.65
CA ILE A 182 0.38 3.34 18.88
C ILE A 182 -0.27 1.98 19.15
N THR A 183 -1.40 1.94 19.87
CA THR A 183 -2.12 0.68 20.13
C THR A 183 -2.62 0.04 18.85
N THR A 184 -3.20 0.82 17.93
CA THR A 184 -3.64 0.31 16.62
C THR A 184 -2.47 -0.22 15.80
N GLN A 185 -1.30 0.43 15.86
CA GLN A 185 -0.14 -0.01 15.11
C GLN A 185 0.50 -1.27 15.69
N VAL A 186 0.70 -1.32 17.01
CA VAL A 186 1.25 -2.50 17.69
C VAL A 186 0.36 -3.71 17.48
N LEU A 187 -0.97 -3.54 17.48
CA LEU A 187 -1.91 -4.61 17.15
C LEU A 187 -1.67 -5.17 15.74
N GLY A 188 -1.50 -4.29 14.74
CA GLY A 188 -1.21 -4.70 13.36
C GLY A 188 0.10 -5.48 13.23
N TYR A 189 1.19 -4.99 13.84
CA TYR A 189 2.47 -5.69 13.88
C TYR A 189 2.38 -7.03 14.62
N GLY A 190 1.58 -7.10 15.70
CA GLY A 190 1.32 -8.33 16.44
C GLY A 190 0.68 -9.40 15.57
N TRP A 191 -0.37 -9.05 14.82
CA TRP A 191 -1.01 -9.98 13.87
C TRP A 191 -0.07 -10.41 12.75
N ALA A 192 0.71 -9.49 12.17
CA ALA A 192 1.71 -9.83 11.16
C ALA A 192 2.74 -10.84 11.70
N GLY A 193 3.18 -10.68 12.95
CA GLY A 193 4.08 -11.62 13.62
C GLY A 193 3.47 -13.01 13.81
N LEU A 194 2.22 -13.09 14.27
CA LEU A 194 1.50 -14.35 14.45
C LEU A 194 1.27 -15.09 13.12
N LEU A 195 0.98 -14.34 12.05
CA LEU A 195 0.68 -14.90 10.74
C LEU A 195 1.93 -15.20 9.90
N ARG A 196 3.12 -14.73 10.30
CA ARG A 196 4.40 -14.91 9.56
C ARG A 196 4.61 -16.36 9.11
N LYS A 197 4.36 -17.33 10.01
CA LYS A 197 4.48 -18.77 9.72
C LYS A 197 3.60 -19.24 8.56
N TYR A 198 2.48 -18.57 8.33
CA TYR A 198 1.49 -18.95 7.33
C TYR A 198 1.59 -18.14 6.03
N VAL A 199 1.98 -16.86 6.10
CA VAL A 199 1.97 -15.94 4.93
C VAL A 199 3.36 -15.54 4.42
N VAL A 200 4.43 -15.94 5.12
CA VAL A 200 5.81 -15.54 4.77
C VAL A 200 6.73 -16.75 4.68
N GLU A 201 6.67 -17.68 5.62
CA GLU A 201 7.55 -18.87 5.63
C GLU A 201 7.31 -19.86 4.46
N PRO A 202 6.07 -20.13 4.02
CA PRO A 202 5.84 -21.06 2.91
C PRO A 202 6.32 -20.47 1.57
N ALA A 203 7.12 -21.22 0.81
CA ALA A 203 7.70 -20.76 -0.46
C ALA A 203 6.68 -20.39 -1.56
N HIS A 204 5.45 -20.93 -1.48
CA HIS A 204 4.36 -20.59 -2.40
C HIS A 204 3.69 -19.24 -2.06
N MET A 205 3.91 -18.70 -0.86
CA MET A 205 3.36 -17.41 -0.44
C MET A 205 4.34 -16.30 -0.79
N TRP A 206 4.03 -15.53 -1.82
CA TRP A 206 4.89 -14.45 -2.31
C TRP A 206 4.13 -13.12 -2.39
N TRP A 207 4.89 -12.03 -2.29
CA TRP A 207 4.35 -10.67 -2.29
C TRP A 207 4.93 -9.92 -3.49
N PRO A 208 4.16 -9.72 -4.58
CA PRO A 208 4.66 -9.11 -5.82
C PRO A 208 5.35 -7.75 -5.61
N ALA A 209 4.83 -6.93 -4.69
CA ALA A 209 5.41 -5.63 -4.35
C ALA A 209 6.84 -5.70 -3.80
N THR A 210 7.20 -6.80 -3.14
CA THR A 210 8.56 -7.02 -2.61
C THR A 210 9.54 -7.31 -3.74
N LEU A 211 9.12 -8.01 -4.82
CA LEU A 211 9.99 -8.33 -5.95
C LEU A 211 10.48 -7.08 -6.69
N VAL A 212 9.66 -6.03 -6.73
CA VAL A 212 10.07 -4.72 -7.28
C VAL A 212 11.24 -4.13 -6.47
N GLN A 213 11.20 -4.23 -5.13
CA GLN A 213 12.28 -3.75 -4.27
C GLN A 213 13.57 -4.54 -4.50
N VAL A 214 13.46 -5.87 -4.53
CA VAL A 214 14.61 -6.77 -4.76
C VAL A 214 15.25 -6.49 -6.12
N SER A 215 14.43 -6.39 -7.17
CA SER A 215 14.91 -6.07 -8.52
C SER A 215 15.67 -4.75 -8.57
N LEU A 216 15.19 -3.73 -7.84
CA LEU A 216 15.87 -2.45 -7.71
C LEU A 216 17.17 -2.56 -6.91
N PHE A 217 17.23 -3.33 -5.82
CA PHE A 217 18.47 -3.52 -5.06
C PHE A 217 19.55 -4.15 -5.93
N ARG A 218 19.18 -5.18 -6.70
CA ARG A 218 20.08 -5.84 -7.65
C ARG A 218 20.55 -4.88 -8.72
N ALA A 219 19.65 -4.13 -9.35
CA ALA A 219 20.00 -3.11 -10.35
C ALA A 219 20.97 -2.03 -9.82
N LEU A 220 20.96 -1.75 -8.51
CA LEU A 220 21.78 -0.73 -7.87
C LEU A 220 23.14 -1.24 -7.34
N HIS A 221 23.26 -2.52 -6.96
CA HIS A 221 24.49 -3.08 -6.37
C HIS A 221 25.21 -4.07 -7.29
N GLU A 222 24.51 -4.74 -8.19
CA GLU A 222 25.12 -5.67 -9.13
C GLU A 222 25.72 -4.91 -10.33
N HIS A 223 26.96 -5.25 -10.67
CA HIS A 223 27.64 -4.70 -11.83
C HIS A 223 27.38 -5.59 -13.05
N GLU A 224 26.64 -5.07 -14.03
CA GLU A 224 26.41 -5.76 -15.30
C GLU A 224 27.27 -5.17 -16.43
N ASN A 225 27.96 -6.04 -17.16
CA ASN A 225 28.74 -5.70 -18.35
C ASN A 225 27.85 -5.60 -19.61
N GLN A 226 26.67 -4.99 -19.51
CA GLN A 226 25.77 -4.78 -20.65
C GLN A 226 25.87 -3.35 -21.20
N ARG A 227 25.57 -3.18 -22.50
CA ARG A 227 25.64 -1.89 -23.22
C ARG A 227 24.77 -0.80 -22.59
N MET A 228 23.64 -1.20 -22.00
CA MET A 228 22.79 -0.38 -21.14
C MET A 228 22.66 -1.06 -19.78
N SER A 229 23.31 -0.51 -18.75
CA SER A 229 23.09 -1.02 -17.39
C SER A 229 21.69 -0.65 -16.91
N ARG A 230 21.09 -1.51 -16.08
CA ARG A 230 19.78 -1.26 -15.44
C ARG A 230 19.73 0.12 -14.75
N ALA A 231 20.84 0.53 -14.14
CA ALA A 231 20.98 1.85 -13.53
C ALA A 231 20.86 3.02 -14.54
N LYS A 232 21.47 2.91 -15.74
CA LYS A 232 21.33 3.95 -16.78
C LYS A 232 19.89 4.06 -17.26
N PHE A 233 19.24 2.92 -17.53
CA PHE A 233 17.83 2.89 -17.91
C PHE A 233 16.94 3.52 -16.83
N PHE A 234 17.17 3.19 -15.56
CA PHE A 234 16.45 3.76 -14.43
C PHE A 234 16.54 5.29 -14.39
N ILE A 235 17.73 5.88 -14.57
CA ILE A 235 17.89 7.34 -14.56
C ILE A 235 17.18 8.01 -15.74
N ILE A 236 17.23 7.42 -16.94
CA ILE A 236 16.48 7.94 -18.10
C ILE A 236 14.98 7.92 -17.81
N ALA A 237 14.45 6.79 -17.35
CA ALA A 237 13.05 6.65 -17.01
C ALA A 237 12.61 7.63 -15.91
N LEU A 238 13.47 7.85 -14.90
CA LEU A 238 13.23 8.81 -13.82
C LEU A 238 13.12 10.24 -14.35
N ILE A 239 14.03 10.67 -15.23
CA ILE A 239 14.00 12.02 -15.82
C ILE A 239 12.78 12.20 -16.72
N CYS A 240 12.46 11.21 -17.56
CA CYS A 240 11.25 11.23 -18.39
C CYS A 240 9.97 11.29 -17.55
N SER A 241 9.87 10.48 -16.49
CA SER A 241 8.73 10.46 -15.59
C SER A 241 8.57 11.79 -14.83
N PHE A 242 9.68 12.33 -14.31
CA PHE A 242 9.69 13.65 -13.66
C PHE A 242 9.24 14.76 -14.62
N SER A 243 9.75 14.75 -15.85
CA SER A 243 9.40 15.72 -16.88
C SER A 243 7.94 15.60 -17.30
N TRP A 244 7.42 14.38 -17.42
CA TRP A 244 6.02 14.14 -17.74
C TRP A 244 5.11 14.59 -16.60
N TYR A 245 5.47 14.36 -15.33
CA TYR A 245 4.65 14.75 -14.17
C TYR A 245 4.32 16.25 -14.14
N LEU A 246 5.22 17.11 -14.61
CA LEU A 246 4.99 18.55 -14.73
C LEU A 246 3.82 18.89 -15.69
N VAL A 247 3.58 18.03 -16.68
CA VAL A 247 2.58 18.28 -17.73
C VAL A 247 1.15 18.17 -17.18
N PRO A 248 0.64 17.02 -16.71
CA PRO A 248 -0.69 16.95 -16.14
C PRO A 248 -0.77 17.60 -14.75
N GLY A 249 0.34 17.64 -13.99
CA GLY A 249 0.34 18.15 -12.62
C GLY A 249 0.33 19.68 -12.49
N TYR A 250 0.82 20.41 -13.50
CA TYR A 250 0.94 21.86 -13.43
C TYR A 250 0.60 22.58 -14.74
N LEU A 251 1.20 22.17 -15.87
CA LEU A 251 1.05 22.90 -17.14
C LEU A 251 -0.33 22.74 -17.78
N PHE A 252 -0.91 21.55 -17.72
CA PHE A 252 -2.20 21.22 -18.32
C PHE A 252 -2.98 20.24 -17.43
N SER A 253 -3.62 20.78 -16.39
CA SER A 253 -4.35 19.99 -15.39
C SER A 253 -5.53 19.18 -15.94
N THR A 254 -6.10 19.59 -17.08
CA THR A 254 -7.21 18.88 -17.74
C THR A 254 -6.82 17.45 -18.16
N LEU A 255 -5.53 17.17 -18.37
CA LEU A 255 -5.04 15.81 -18.68
C LEU A 255 -5.22 14.82 -17.51
N THR A 256 -5.44 15.31 -16.29
CA THR A 256 -5.69 14.49 -15.10
C THR A 256 -7.01 13.73 -15.19
N SER A 257 -8.04 14.31 -15.82
CA SER A 257 -9.33 13.66 -16.02
C SER A 257 -10.00 14.15 -17.30
N ILE A 258 -9.82 13.41 -18.37
CA ILE A 258 -10.44 13.60 -19.69
C ILE A 258 -11.74 12.80 -19.73
N SER A 259 -12.85 13.43 -19.34
CA SER A 259 -14.17 12.82 -19.37
C SER A 259 -14.88 13.07 -20.72
N TRP A 260 -14.61 12.24 -21.73
CA TRP A 260 -15.15 12.45 -23.08
C TRP A 260 -16.69 12.41 -23.12
N VAL A 261 -17.32 11.60 -22.27
CA VAL A 261 -18.79 11.54 -22.14
C VAL A 261 -19.36 12.91 -21.73
N CYS A 262 -18.68 13.62 -20.82
CA CYS A 262 -19.07 14.96 -20.41
C CYS A 262 -18.87 16.00 -21.52
N TRP A 263 -17.87 15.82 -22.40
CA TRP A 263 -17.64 16.72 -23.54
C TRP A 263 -18.72 16.57 -24.60
N ILE A 264 -19.07 15.34 -24.97
CA ILE A 264 -20.12 15.08 -25.96
C ILE A 264 -21.49 15.53 -25.45
N PHE A 265 -21.79 15.28 -24.17
CA PHE A 265 -23.09 15.58 -23.56
C PHE A 265 -23.01 16.66 -22.50
N SER A 266 -22.42 17.80 -22.83
CA SER A 266 -22.15 18.90 -21.90
C SER A 266 -23.38 19.46 -21.18
N LYS A 267 -24.58 19.38 -21.80
CA LYS A 267 -25.84 19.89 -21.22
C LYS A 267 -26.62 18.87 -20.38
N SER A 268 -26.21 17.60 -20.39
CA SER A 268 -26.95 16.53 -19.69
C SER A 268 -26.38 16.28 -18.30
N VAL A 269 -27.18 16.55 -17.26
CA VAL A 269 -26.80 16.28 -15.87
C VAL A 269 -26.50 14.80 -15.65
N THR A 270 -27.32 13.91 -16.22
CA THR A 270 -27.12 12.46 -16.13
C THR A 270 -25.81 12.03 -16.78
N ALA A 271 -25.47 12.59 -17.95
CA ALA A 271 -24.21 12.26 -18.61
C ALA A 271 -22.99 12.78 -17.81
N GLN A 272 -23.12 13.91 -17.13
CA GLN A 272 -22.07 14.39 -16.22
C GLN A 272 -21.93 13.51 -14.97
N GLN A 273 -23.05 13.06 -14.39
CA GLN A 273 -23.06 12.14 -13.24
C GLN A 273 -22.43 10.78 -13.57
N ILE A 274 -22.66 10.26 -14.77
CA ILE A 274 -22.10 8.99 -15.23
C ILE A 274 -20.64 9.16 -15.67
N GLY A 275 -20.33 10.20 -16.44
CA GLY A 275 -19.05 10.32 -17.15
C GLY A 275 -17.94 11.08 -16.43
N SER A 276 -18.26 11.89 -15.42
CA SER A 276 -17.24 12.69 -14.73
C SER A 276 -16.32 11.79 -13.92
N GLY A 277 -15.00 11.87 -14.16
CA GLY A 277 -13.98 11.11 -13.42
C GLY A 277 -13.75 11.62 -11.99
N MET A 278 -14.05 12.89 -11.72
CA MET A 278 -13.79 13.53 -10.42
C MET A 278 -15.04 13.73 -9.57
N LYS A 279 -16.22 13.82 -10.20
CA LYS A 279 -17.49 14.16 -9.52
C LYS A 279 -18.62 13.19 -9.88
N GLY A 280 -18.30 12.08 -10.53
CA GLY A 280 -19.27 11.11 -11.04
C GLY A 280 -18.71 9.70 -10.98
N LEU A 281 -19.33 8.80 -11.75
CA LEU A 281 -18.96 7.38 -11.78
C LEU A 281 -17.74 7.08 -12.68
N GLY A 282 -17.25 8.08 -13.42
CA GLY A 282 -16.04 7.96 -14.24
C GLY A 282 -16.17 7.12 -15.51
N LEU A 283 -17.37 6.84 -16.00
CA LEU A 283 -17.54 6.05 -17.23
C LEU A 283 -16.93 6.79 -18.43
N GLY A 284 -15.90 6.19 -19.02
CA GLY A 284 -15.16 6.83 -20.12
C GLY A 284 -14.27 7.98 -19.68
N ALA A 285 -13.99 8.15 -18.39
CA ALA A 285 -12.93 9.05 -17.96
C ALA A 285 -11.57 8.43 -18.28
N LEU A 286 -10.72 9.16 -19.00
CA LEU A 286 -9.33 8.80 -19.27
C LEU A 286 -8.41 9.74 -18.51
N THR A 287 -7.28 9.23 -18.04
CA THR A 287 -6.27 10.05 -17.38
C THR A 287 -4.90 9.80 -18.02
N LEU A 288 -4.15 10.88 -18.24
CA LEU A 288 -2.73 10.81 -18.59
C LEU A 288 -1.83 11.16 -17.39
N ASP A 289 -2.43 11.32 -16.22
CA ASP A 289 -1.73 11.56 -14.96
C ASP A 289 -1.56 10.24 -14.19
N TRP A 290 -0.32 9.75 -14.15
CA TRP A 290 0.02 8.55 -13.40
C TRP A 290 -0.28 8.68 -11.90
N SER A 291 -0.19 9.89 -11.34
CA SER A 291 -0.49 10.12 -9.93
C SER A 291 -1.98 9.96 -9.63
N ALA A 292 -2.86 10.36 -10.55
CA ALA A 292 -4.30 10.09 -10.43
C ALA A 292 -4.58 8.58 -10.43
N VAL A 293 -3.95 7.81 -11.33
CA VAL A 293 -4.09 6.35 -11.41
C VAL A 293 -3.63 5.65 -10.12
N ALA A 294 -2.46 6.03 -9.59
CA ALA A 294 -1.82 5.32 -8.50
C ALA A 294 -2.22 5.79 -7.09
N SER A 295 -2.89 6.95 -6.96
CA SER A 295 -3.18 7.61 -5.67
C SER A 295 -3.95 6.73 -4.66
N PHE A 296 -4.95 5.96 -5.13
CA PHE A 296 -5.82 5.18 -4.24
C PHE A 296 -5.61 3.66 -4.33
N LEU A 297 -5.24 3.13 -5.51
CA LEU A 297 -5.10 1.68 -5.74
C LEU A 297 -3.64 1.24 -5.90
N PHE A 298 -2.68 2.14 -5.69
CA PHE A 298 -1.26 1.95 -5.99
C PHE A 298 -1.00 1.63 -7.47
N SER A 299 0.25 1.29 -7.78
CA SER A 299 0.66 0.99 -9.15
C SER A 299 0.05 -0.35 -9.62
N PRO A 300 -0.79 -0.37 -10.66
CA PRO A 300 -1.34 -1.62 -11.20
C PRO A 300 -0.26 -2.50 -11.85
N LEU A 301 0.90 -1.95 -12.20
CA LEU A 301 2.01 -2.70 -12.82
C LEU A 301 2.61 -3.77 -11.90
N ILE A 302 2.37 -3.66 -10.59
CA ILE A 302 2.88 -4.58 -9.57
C ILE A 302 1.90 -5.74 -9.35
N SER A 303 0.63 -5.54 -9.67
CA SER A 303 -0.45 -6.49 -9.40
C SER A 303 -0.56 -7.53 -10.51
N PRO A 304 -0.75 -8.82 -10.17
CA PRO A 304 -1.00 -9.85 -11.17
C PRO A 304 -2.22 -9.53 -12.05
N PHE A 305 -2.16 -9.93 -13.32
CA PHE A 305 -3.23 -9.65 -14.29
C PHE A 305 -4.60 -10.15 -13.84
N PHE A 306 -4.66 -11.38 -13.31
CA PHE A 306 -5.92 -11.96 -12.80
C PHE A 306 -6.54 -11.09 -11.69
N SER A 307 -5.73 -10.56 -10.77
CA SER A 307 -6.22 -9.67 -9.70
C SER A 307 -6.79 -8.37 -10.28
N ILE A 308 -6.15 -7.81 -11.31
CA ILE A 308 -6.64 -6.61 -12.00
C ILE A 308 -8.00 -6.88 -12.64
N VAL A 309 -8.14 -7.99 -13.37
CA VAL A 309 -9.41 -8.35 -14.03
C VAL A 309 -10.51 -8.60 -12.99
N ASN A 310 -10.20 -9.26 -11.88
CA ASN A 310 -11.16 -9.51 -10.81
C ASN A 310 -11.66 -8.20 -10.16
N ILE A 311 -10.75 -7.26 -9.87
CA ILE A 311 -11.11 -5.94 -9.35
C ILE A 311 -11.94 -5.16 -10.38
N LEU A 312 -11.58 -5.21 -11.66
CA LEU A 312 -12.33 -4.56 -12.73
C LEU A 312 -13.75 -5.12 -12.85
N ALA A 313 -13.92 -6.44 -12.78
CA ALA A 313 -15.24 -7.07 -12.79
C ALA A 313 -16.08 -6.60 -11.59
N GLY A 314 -15.52 -6.62 -10.38
CA GLY A 314 -16.19 -6.11 -9.18
C GLY A 314 -16.55 -4.62 -9.29
N TYR A 315 -15.63 -3.81 -9.84
CA TYR A 315 -15.86 -2.39 -10.09
C TYR A 315 -17.03 -2.16 -11.06
N ILE A 316 -17.08 -2.88 -12.18
CA ILE A 316 -18.18 -2.78 -13.15
C ILE A 316 -19.51 -3.17 -12.49
N LEU A 317 -19.54 -4.30 -11.76
CA LEU A 317 -20.75 -4.78 -11.09
C LEU A 317 -21.27 -3.78 -10.04
N ILE A 318 -20.38 -3.19 -9.24
CA ILE A 318 -20.79 -2.30 -8.16
C ILE A 318 -21.07 -0.89 -8.71
N VAL A 319 -20.11 -0.30 -9.43
CA VAL A 319 -20.15 1.12 -9.82
C VAL A 319 -21.05 1.36 -11.04
N TYR A 320 -21.07 0.45 -12.01
CA TYR A 320 -21.85 0.65 -13.24
C TYR A 320 -23.17 -0.10 -13.29
N ILE A 321 -23.40 -1.06 -12.39
CA ILE A 321 -24.67 -1.78 -12.32
C ILE A 321 -25.38 -1.48 -11.00
N ALA A 322 -24.85 -1.93 -9.86
CA ALA A 322 -25.55 -1.86 -8.58
C ALA A 322 -25.91 -0.42 -8.17
N ILE A 323 -24.96 0.53 -8.26
CA ILE A 323 -25.19 1.93 -7.90
C ILE A 323 -26.25 2.59 -8.81
N PRO A 324 -26.12 2.56 -10.15
CA PRO A 324 -27.15 3.04 -11.07
C PRO A 324 -28.53 2.42 -10.85
N THR A 325 -28.61 1.11 -10.64
CA THR A 325 -29.88 0.41 -10.43
C THR A 325 -30.51 0.82 -9.10
N ALA A 326 -29.74 0.90 -8.02
CA ALA A 326 -30.25 1.35 -6.71
C ALA A 326 -30.71 2.83 -6.74
N TYR A 327 -29.96 3.70 -7.43
CA TYR A 327 -30.23 5.14 -7.49
C TYR A 327 -31.36 5.50 -8.46
N TRP A 328 -31.29 5.04 -9.72
CA TRP A 328 -32.27 5.38 -10.74
C TRP A 328 -33.40 4.38 -10.88
N ALA A 329 -33.18 3.07 -10.81
CA ALA A 329 -34.26 2.12 -11.07
C ALA A 329 -35.20 1.97 -9.86
N PHE A 330 -34.64 1.80 -8.67
CA PHE A 330 -35.41 1.52 -7.46
C PHE A 330 -35.57 2.70 -6.49
N ASP A 331 -34.78 3.76 -6.66
CA ASP A 331 -34.74 4.94 -5.77
C ASP A 331 -34.71 4.56 -4.28
N PHE A 332 -33.82 3.62 -3.92
CA PHE A 332 -33.76 3.08 -2.58
C PHE A 332 -33.55 4.20 -1.55
N TYR A 333 -34.40 4.22 -0.52
CA TYR A 333 -34.39 5.22 0.55
C TYR A 333 -34.48 6.68 0.04
N GLY A 334 -35.07 6.91 -1.13
CA GLY A 334 -35.14 8.25 -1.74
C GLY A 334 -33.78 8.78 -2.18
N ALA A 335 -32.91 7.88 -2.66
CA ALA A 335 -31.55 8.15 -3.10
C ALA A 335 -31.43 9.37 -4.03
N ARG A 336 -32.41 9.61 -4.91
CA ARG A 336 -32.41 10.72 -5.88
C ARG A 336 -32.41 12.12 -5.24
N ARG A 337 -32.71 12.24 -3.95
CA ARG A 337 -32.61 13.49 -3.19
C ARG A 337 -31.17 13.92 -2.95
N PHE A 338 -30.22 12.99 -3.07
CA PHE A 338 -28.81 13.20 -2.78
C PHE A 338 -27.97 13.09 -4.06
N PRO A 339 -26.78 13.71 -4.12
CA PRO A 339 -25.88 13.49 -5.24
C PRO A 339 -25.48 12.01 -5.35
N ILE A 340 -25.44 11.47 -6.57
CA ILE A 340 -25.06 10.06 -6.81
C ILE A 340 -23.68 9.73 -6.25
N PHE A 341 -22.73 10.67 -6.35
CA PHE A 341 -21.36 10.54 -5.87
C PHE A 341 -21.07 11.68 -4.88
N SER A 342 -21.00 11.36 -3.59
CA SER A 342 -20.64 12.31 -2.53
C SER A 342 -20.23 11.60 -1.26
N SER A 343 -19.22 12.15 -0.57
CA SER A 343 -18.80 11.75 0.77
C SER A 343 -19.49 12.56 1.89
N HIS A 344 -20.32 13.55 1.55
CA HIS A 344 -21.02 14.35 2.52
C HIS A 344 -22.20 13.60 3.15
N LEU A 345 -22.59 14.06 4.34
CA LEU A 345 -23.76 13.61 5.07
C LEU A 345 -24.93 14.55 4.79
N PHE A 346 -26.15 14.03 4.75
CA PHE A 346 -27.34 14.81 4.39
C PHE A 346 -28.49 14.65 5.40
N THR A 347 -29.33 15.68 5.46
CA THR A 347 -30.65 15.66 6.10
C THR A 347 -31.68 14.97 5.18
N ALA A 348 -32.88 14.66 5.68
CA ALA A 348 -33.92 14.02 4.87
C ALA A 348 -34.34 14.85 3.62
N GLN A 349 -34.10 16.16 3.67
CA GLN A 349 -34.40 17.13 2.62
C GLN A 349 -33.25 17.33 1.62
N GLY A 350 -32.13 16.61 1.77
CA GLY A 350 -30.97 16.70 0.87
C GLY A 350 -30.01 17.85 1.19
N GLN A 351 -30.21 18.57 2.29
CA GLN A 351 -29.26 19.61 2.75
C GLN A 351 -28.08 18.97 3.47
N ILE A 352 -26.90 19.61 3.42
CA ILE A 352 -25.70 19.13 4.12
C ILE A 352 -25.99 19.07 5.62
N TYR A 353 -25.65 17.93 6.23
CA TYR A 353 -25.88 17.68 7.65
C TYR A 353 -24.88 18.47 8.50
N ASN A 354 -25.39 19.20 9.50
CA ASN A 354 -24.57 19.95 10.44
C ASN A 354 -24.13 19.05 11.61
N ILE A 355 -22.96 18.45 11.47
CA ILE A 355 -22.41 17.54 12.49
C ILE A 355 -22.06 18.30 13.78
N SER A 356 -21.65 19.57 13.67
CA SER A 356 -21.19 20.35 14.83
C SER A 356 -22.32 20.76 15.78
N SER A 357 -23.56 20.86 15.28
CA SER A 357 -24.71 21.23 16.11
C SER A 357 -25.24 20.09 16.98
N ILE A 358 -25.01 18.84 16.60
CA ILE A 358 -25.51 17.67 17.34
C ILE A 358 -24.54 17.17 18.40
N VAL A 359 -23.42 17.84 18.64
CA VAL A 359 -22.43 17.46 19.65
C VAL A 359 -22.30 18.55 20.69
N ASN A 360 -22.67 18.23 21.92
CA ASN A 360 -22.65 19.17 23.03
C ASN A 360 -21.21 19.47 23.53
N ASP A 361 -21.09 20.33 24.54
CA ASP A 361 -19.78 20.70 25.11
C ASP A 361 -19.03 19.60 25.83
N LYS A 362 -19.72 18.51 26.18
CA LYS A 362 -19.13 17.32 26.79
C LYS A 362 -18.70 16.28 25.76
N PHE A 363 -18.79 16.58 24.46
CA PHE A 363 -18.54 15.64 23.37
C PHE A 363 -19.52 14.45 23.36
N GLU A 364 -20.75 14.70 23.79
CA GLU A 364 -21.86 13.75 23.76
C GLU A 364 -22.87 14.18 22.70
N LEU A 365 -23.67 13.22 22.22
CA LEU A 365 -24.75 13.49 21.27
C LEU A 365 -25.85 14.32 21.95
N ASP A 366 -26.13 15.51 21.42
CA ASP A 366 -27.31 16.29 21.80
C ASP A 366 -28.55 15.69 21.13
N LEU A 367 -29.32 14.93 21.92
CA LEU A 367 -30.51 14.25 21.43
C LEU A 367 -31.59 15.23 20.96
N ALA A 368 -31.74 16.41 21.58
CA ALA A 368 -32.78 17.35 21.21
C ALA A 368 -32.50 17.96 19.83
N THR A 369 -31.26 18.43 19.60
CA THR A 369 -30.85 18.95 18.29
C THR A 369 -30.82 17.85 17.22
N TYR A 370 -30.43 16.62 17.60
CA TYR A 370 -30.46 15.48 16.70
C TYR A 370 -31.90 15.13 16.25
N GLU A 371 -32.87 15.15 17.18
CA GLU A 371 -34.28 14.91 16.87
C GLU A 371 -34.86 15.99 15.96
N GLU A 372 -34.47 17.26 16.17
CA GLU A 372 -34.88 18.38 15.32
C GLU A 372 -34.30 18.28 13.89
N GLN A 373 -33.01 17.98 13.77
CA GLN A 373 -32.34 17.85 12.47
C GLN A 373 -32.69 16.54 11.75
N GLY A 374 -33.06 15.51 12.52
CA GLY A 374 -33.42 14.19 12.04
C GLY A 374 -32.22 13.29 11.74
N ARG A 375 -32.54 12.11 11.19
CA ARG A 375 -31.55 11.06 10.90
C ARG A 375 -30.57 11.48 9.81
N ILE A 376 -29.35 10.98 9.92
CA ILE A 376 -28.29 11.15 8.92
C ILE A 376 -28.59 10.28 7.71
N HIS A 377 -28.47 10.86 6.52
CA HIS A 377 -28.59 10.18 5.23
C HIS A 377 -27.26 10.22 4.48
N LEU A 378 -26.98 9.16 3.72
CA LEU A 378 -25.77 9.01 2.91
C LEU A 378 -26.14 9.01 1.43
N SER A 379 -25.19 9.39 0.58
CA SER A 379 -25.33 9.12 -0.86
C SER A 379 -25.42 7.62 -1.13
N MET A 380 -26.07 7.24 -2.23
CA MET A 380 -26.20 5.82 -2.58
C MET A 380 -24.83 5.17 -2.85
N PHE A 381 -23.91 5.92 -3.48
CA PHE A 381 -22.53 5.46 -3.65
C PHE A 381 -21.87 5.16 -2.31
N PHE A 382 -22.00 6.07 -1.34
CA PHE A 382 -21.34 5.91 -0.05
C PHE A 382 -21.93 4.74 0.76
N ALA A 383 -23.26 4.58 0.76
CA ALA A 383 -23.93 3.49 1.45
C ALA A 383 -23.59 2.11 0.85
N LEU A 384 -23.61 1.96 -0.48
CA LEU A 384 -23.31 0.68 -1.13
C LEU A 384 -21.85 0.30 -1.01
N THR A 385 -20.91 1.25 -1.16
CA THR A 385 -19.48 0.96 -1.01
C THR A 385 -19.15 0.47 0.41
N TYR A 386 -19.77 1.04 1.45
CA TYR A 386 -19.68 0.48 2.81
C TYR A 386 -20.32 -0.91 2.92
N GLY A 387 -21.53 -1.09 2.38
CA GLY A 387 -22.25 -2.37 2.44
C GLY A 387 -21.45 -3.52 1.80
N PHE A 388 -20.93 -3.30 0.59
CA PHE A 388 -20.05 -4.28 -0.08
C PHE A 388 -18.71 -4.42 0.62
N GLY A 389 -18.19 -3.35 1.23
CA GLY A 389 -17.01 -3.41 2.10
C GLY A 389 -17.19 -4.43 3.22
N PHE A 390 -18.31 -4.40 3.93
CA PHE A 390 -18.63 -5.41 4.96
C PHE A 390 -18.85 -6.81 4.37
N ALA A 391 -19.48 -6.91 3.19
CA ALA A 391 -19.67 -8.18 2.50
C ALA A 391 -18.35 -8.88 2.17
N THR A 392 -17.26 -8.12 1.97
CA THR A 392 -15.92 -8.68 1.76
C THR A 392 -15.50 -9.62 2.90
N ILE A 393 -15.83 -9.31 4.15
CA ILE A 393 -15.48 -10.16 5.31
C ILE A 393 -16.17 -11.53 5.18
N ALA A 394 -17.48 -11.52 4.93
CA ALA A 394 -18.25 -12.75 4.74
C ALA A 394 -17.78 -13.53 3.50
N ALA A 395 -17.45 -12.81 2.42
CA ALA A 395 -16.90 -13.39 1.20
C ALA A 395 -15.54 -14.07 1.45
N THR A 396 -14.65 -13.47 2.24
CA THR A 396 -13.37 -14.08 2.62
C THR A 396 -13.59 -15.38 3.39
N LEU A 397 -14.46 -15.39 4.41
CA LEU A 397 -14.76 -16.59 5.17
C LEU A 397 -15.38 -17.69 4.29
N THR A 398 -16.29 -17.31 3.40
CA THR A 398 -16.95 -18.23 2.46
C THR A 398 -15.94 -18.81 1.46
N HIS A 399 -15.06 -17.97 0.92
CA HIS A 399 -13.99 -18.39 0.02
C HIS A 399 -13.05 -19.38 0.71
N VAL A 400 -12.62 -19.10 1.95
CA VAL A 400 -11.79 -20.02 2.73
C VAL A 400 -12.52 -21.34 2.97
N ALA A 401 -13.79 -21.31 3.40
CA ALA A 401 -14.57 -22.51 3.66
C ALA A 401 -14.75 -23.38 2.40
N LEU A 402 -15.08 -22.79 1.26
CA LEU A 402 -15.36 -23.54 0.03
C LEU A 402 -14.08 -24.08 -0.65
N PHE A 403 -13.02 -23.28 -0.72
CA PHE A 403 -11.81 -23.67 -1.45
C PHE A 403 -10.80 -24.41 -0.58
N TYR A 404 -10.73 -24.04 0.70
CA TYR A 404 -9.72 -24.54 1.63
C TYR A 404 -10.30 -25.32 2.82
N GLY A 405 -11.61 -25.36 3.02
CA GLY A 405 -12.23 -26.06 4.16
C GLY A 405 -11.87 -27.54 4.22
N ARG A 406 -11.66 -28.18 3.08
CA ARG A 406 -11.18 -29.58 2.98
C ARG A 406 -9.76 -29.82 3.53
N TYR A 407 -8.98 -28.77 3.74
CA TYR A 407 -7.61 -28.82 4.28
C TYR A 407 -7.52 -28.32 5.72
N ILE A 408 -8.63 -27.86 6.32
CA ILE A 408 -8.67 -27.44 7.71
C ILE A 408 -8.91 -28.72 8.54
N PRO A 409 -7.94 -29.19 9.35
CA PRO A 409 -8.15 -30.34 10.20
C PRO A 409 -9.26 -30.04 11.23
N ASN A 410 -10.12 -31.03 11.49
CA ASN A 410 -11.21 -30.97 12.47
C ASN A 410 -10.71 -30.67 13.90
#